data_AF-A0A7K6NRM3-F1
#
_entry.id   AF-A0A7K6NRM3-F1
#
_cell.length_a   1.000
_cell.length_b   1.000
_cell.length_c   1.000
_cell.angle_alpha   90.00
_cell.angle_beta   90.00
_cell.angle_gamma   90.00
#
_symmetry.space_group_name_H-M   'P 1'
#
loop_
_entity.id
_entity.type
_entity.pdbx_description
1 polymer ?
#
loop_
_entity_poly.entity_id
_entity_poly.type
_entity_poly.pdbx_seq_one_letter_code
_entity_poly.pdbx_strand_id
1 'polypeptide(L)'
;PLCHRTVPPELQEKTLVLVKPDAVQRRLVGHVIQRFERRGFKLVGMKLLQADQGLLDKHYQQLRQKPFYPALLAYMTSGPLVAMVWEGYNVVRSTRAMVGDTNSAAAAAGTIRGDFSMHVSR
;
A
#
# COMPACT_ATOMS: atom_id res chain seq x y z
N PRO A 1 2.30 33.53 -21.07
CA PRO A 1 1.56 33.42 -19.79
C PRO A 1 0.87 32.05 -19.66
N LEU A 2 1.56 31.08 -19.07
CA LEU A 2 1.00 29.76 -18.80
C LEU A 2 0.05 29.88 -17.61
N CYS A 3 -1.25 29.76 -17.85
CA CYS A 3 -2.25 29.74 -16.80
C CYS A 3 -1.88 28.67 -15.76
N HIS A 4 -1.63 29.09 -14.52
CA HIS A 4 -1.67 28.21 -13.36
C HIS A 4 -3.08 27.63 -13.26
N ARG A 5 -3.37 26.54 -13.97
CA ARG A 5 -4.55 25.73 -13.70
C ARG A 5 -4.32 25.11 -12.33
N THR A 6 -4.95 25.69 -11.31
CA THR A 6 -5.13 25.06 -10.02
C THR A 6 -5.78 23.70 -10.27
N VAL A 7 -5.04 22.63 -9.98
CA VAL A 7 -5.56 21.27 -10.12
C VAL A 7 -6.72 21.12 -9.13
N PRO A 8 -7.92 20.71 -9.57
CA PRO A 8 -9.07 20.49 -8.69
C PRO A 8 -8.70 19.68 -7.44
N PRO A 9 -9.23 20.01 -6.24
CA PRO A 9 -8.89 19.31 -5.00
C PRO A 9 -9.12 17.79 -5.08
N GLU A 10 -10.15 17.37 -5.82
CA GLU A 10 -10.48 15.97 -6.09
C GLU A 10 -9.40 15.20 -6.88
N LEU A 11 -8.54 15.89 -7.62
CA LEU A 11 -7.39 15.31 -8.32
C LEU A 11 -6.12 15.30 -7.45
N GLN A 12 -6.16 15.94 -6.27
CA GLN A 12 -5.03 16.02 -5.33
C GLN A 12 -5.18 15.05 -4.14
N GLU A 13 -6.20 14.19 -4.11
CA GLU A 13 -6.33 13.17 -3.08
C GLU A 13 -5.07 12.29 -3.06
N LYS A 14 -4.58 11.96 -1.87
CA LYS A 14 -3.39 11.12 -1.67
C LYS A 14 -3.71 9.89 -0.85
N THR A 15 -3.02 8.80 -1.15
CA THR A 15 -3.10 7.58 -0.35
C THR A 15 -1.72 6.98 -0.12
N LEU A 16 -1.54 6.39 1.06
CA LEU A 16 -0.33 5.64 1.43
C LEU A 16 -0.53 4.17 1.05
N VAL A 17 0.42 3.63 0.29
CA VAL A 17 0.50 2.23 -0.08
C VAL A 17 1.79 1.64 0.46
N LEU A 18 1.68 0.58 1.26
CA LEU A 18 2.82 -0.14 1.80
C LEU A 18 2.95 -1.50 1.11
N VAL A 19 4.05 -1.71 0.40
CA VAL A 19 4.46 -3.03 -0.07
C VAL A 19 5.21 -3.70 1.06
N LYS A 20 4.57 -4.69 1.68
CA LYS A 20 5.04 -5.39 2.88
C LYS A 20 6.30 -6.24 2.61
N PRO A 21 7.00 -6.70 3.66
CA PRO A 21 8.27 -7.42 3.51
C PRO A 21 8.21 -8.64 2.59
N ASP A 22 7.12 -9.42 2.64
CA ASP A 22 6.90 -10.58 1.78
C ASP A 22 6.90 -10.22 0.28
N ALA A 23 6.18 -9.16 -0.08
CA ALA A 23 6.07 -8.69 -1.46
C ALA A 23 7.38 -8.06 -1.95
N VAL A 24 8.15 -7.42 -1.06
CA VAL A 24 9.50 -6.94 -1.38
C VAL A 24 10.44 -8.12 -1.64
N GLN A 25 10.47 -9.11 -0.76
CA GLN A 25 11.30 -10.33 -0.91
C GLN A 25 10.96 -11.10 -2.19
N ARG A 26 9.66 -11.14 -2.56
CA ARG A 26 9.17 -11.76 -3.79
C ARG A 26 9.32 -10.88 -5.03
N ARG A 27 10.00 -9.73 -4.93
CA ARG A 27 10.30 -8.80 -6.03
C ARG A 27 9.06 -8.25 -6.74
N LEU A 28 7.96 -8.06 -6.00
CA LEU A 28 6.67 -7.62 -6.54
C LEU A 28 6.49 -6.09 -6.58
N VAL A 29 7.46 -5.32 -6.08
CA VAL A 29 7.40 -3.85 -6.02
C VAL A 29 7.10 -3.24 -7.39
N GLY A 30 7.82 -3.67 -8.44
CA GLY A 30 7.63 -3.18 -9.80
C GLY A 30 6.23 -3.49 -10.36
N HIS A 31 5.68 -4.68 -10.07
CA HIS A 31 4.33 -5.05 -10.47
C HIS A 31 3.27 -4.17 -9.80
N VAL A 32 3.45 -3.84 -8.51
CA VAL A 32 2.57 -2.92 -7.81
C VAL A 32 2.64 -1.54 -8.45
N ILE A 33 3.83 -0.96 -8.61
CA ILE A 33 4.03 0.36 -9.24
C ILE A 33 3.34 0.41 -10.61
N GLN A 34 3.61 -0.60 -11.45
CA GLN A 34 3.05 -0.68 -12.79
C GLN A 34 1.52 -0.62 -12.81
N ARG A 35 0.82 -1.22 -11.84
CA ARG A 35 -0.65 -1.14 -11.77
C ARG A 35 -1.15 0.26 -11.47
N PHE A 36 -0.50 0.96 -10.56
CA PHE A 36 -0.88 2.31 -10.18
C PHE A 36 -0.56 3.32 -11.29
N GLU A 37 0.60 3.21 -11.94
CA GLU A 37 0.96 4.04 -13.09
C GLU A 37 0.02 3.82 -14.28
N ARG A 38 -0.29 2.55 -14.62
CA ARG A 38 -1.24 2.22 -15.68
C ARG A 38 -2.65 2.72 -15.40
N ARG A 39 -3.03 2.85 -14.12
CA ARG A 39 -4.31 3.44 -13.73
C ARG A 39 -4.34 4.96 -13.92
N GLY A 40 -3.18 5.60 -14.05
CA GLY A 40 -3.04 7.05 -14.20
C GLY A 40 -2.79 7.78 -12.88
N PHE A 41 -2.45 7.07 -11.80
CA PHE A 41 -2.06 7.71 -10.55
C PHE A 41 -0.63 8.23 -10.62
N LYS A 42 -0.40 9.35 -9.97
CA LYS A 42 0.92 9.99 -9.89
C LYS A 42 1.64 9.51 -8.65
N LEU A 43 2.85 8.97 -8.80
CA LEU A 43 3.73 8.67 -7.68
C LEU A 43 4.33 9.99 -7.16
N VAL A 44 3.99 10.38 -5.93
CA VAL A 44 4.46 11.65 -5.33
C VAL A 44 5.50 11.43 -4.22
N GLY A 45 5.71 10.18 -3.81
CA GLY A 45 6.77 9.83 -2.88
C GLY A 45 6.97 8.32 -2.82
N MET A 46 8.21 7.90 -2.66
CA MET A 46 8.57 6.48 -2.48
C MET A 46 9.80 6.37 -1.58
N LYS A 47 9.78 5.42 -0.65
CA LYS A 47 10.91 5.13 0.24
C LYS A 47 10.97 3.63 0.55
N LEU A 48 12.14 3.03 0.36
CA LEU A 48 12.48 1.73 0.95
C LEU A 48 12.95 1.97 2.39
N LEU A 49 12.35 1.30 3.35
CA LEU A 49 12.78 1.39 4.75
C LEU A 49 12.59 0.08 5.50
N GLN A 50 13.44 -0.13 6.50
CA GLN A 50 13.16 -1.06 7.59
C GLN A 50 12.33 -0.30 8.63
N ALA A 51 11.09 -0.71 8.87
CA ALA A 51 10.26 -0.05 9.87
C ALA A 51 10.66 -0.51 11.27
N ASP A 52 10.86 0.44 12.17
CA ASP A 52 11.07 0.14 13.59
C ASP A 52 9.73 -0.05 14.33
N GLN A 53 9.82 -0.58 15.54
CA GLN A 53 8.63 -0.83 16.36
C GLN A 53 7.87 0.46 16.67
N GLY A 54 8.55 1.56 16.96
CA GLY A 54 7.91 2.83 17.33
C GLY A 54 7.09 3.44 16.20
N LEU A 55 7.53 3.29 14.95
CA LEU A 55 6.81 3.70 13.76
C LEU A 55 5.59 2.82 13.51
N LEU A 56 5.76 1.49 13.59
CA LEU A 56 4.66 0.53 13.39
C LEU A 56 3.58 0.66 14.45
N ASP A 57 3.99 0.94 15.68
CA ASP A 57 3.13 1.24 16.81
C ASP A 57 2.23 2.46 16.60
N LYS A 58 2.78 3.52 16.00
CA LYS A 58 1.99 4.69 15.59
C LYS A 58 1.08 4.36 14.43
N HIS A 59 1.58 3.61 13.43
CA HIS A 59 0.81 3.23 12.24
C HIS A 59 -0.39 2.32 12.58
N TYR A 60 -0.20 1.37 13.51
CA TYR A 60 -1.20 0.39 13.93
C TYR A 60 -1.76 0.69 15.33
N GLN A 61 -1.82 1.96 15.72
CA GLN A 61 -2.28 2.37 17.06
C GLN A 61 -3.63 1.73 17.45
N GLN A 62 -4.56 1.62 16.50
CA GLN A 62 -5.89 1.02 16.71
C GLN A 62 -5.87 -0.51 16.86
N LEU A 63 -4.79 -1.17 16.44
CA LEU A 63 -4.64 -2.63 16.49
C LEU A 63 -3.78 -3.10 17.66
N ARG A 64 -3.09 -2.20 18.39
CA ARG A 64 -2.17 -2.53 19.48
C ARG A 64 -2.74 -3.46 20.55
N GLN A 65 -4.04 -3.32 20.86
CA GLN A 65 -4.71 -4.15 21.86
C GLN A 65 -5.25 -5.47 21.31
N LYS A 66 -5.11 -5.75 20.01
CA LYS A 66 -5.59 -6.98 19.40
C LYS A 66 -4.59 -8.12 19.66
N PRO A 67 -5.07 -9.35 19.90
CA PRO A 67 -4.20 -10.48 20.27
C PRO A 67 -3.20 -10.85 19.17
N PHE A 68 -3.49 -10.52 17.90
CA PHE A 68 -2.59 -10.77 16.77
C PHE A 68 -1.53 -9.69 16.56
N TYR A 69 -1.54 -8.61 17.36
CA TYR A 69 -0.62 -7.48 17.17
C TYR A 69 0.87 -7.85 17.27
N PRO A 70 1.31 -8.68 18.24
CA PRO A 70 2.72 -9.07 18.33
C PRO A 70 3.21 -9.81 17.08
N ALA A 71 2.38 -10.68 16.50
CA ALA A 71 2.70 -11.38 15.25
C ALA A 71 2.81 -10.38 14.08
N LEU A 72 1.82 -9.48 13.94
CA LEU A 72 1.83 -8.42 12.92
C LEU A 72 3.09 -7.55 13.01
N LEU A 73 3.51 -7.21 14.23
CA LEU A 73 4.71 -6.43 14.47
C LEU A 73 5.96 -7.19 14.03
N ALA A 74 6.13 -8.45 14.49
CA ALA A 74 7.25 -9.30 14.09
C ALA A 74 7.31 -9.51 12.57
N TYR A 75 6.16 -9.67 11.93
CA TYR A 75 6.05 -9.78 10.49
C TYR A 75 6.49 -8.50 9.77
N MET A 76 6.00 -7.33 10.21
CA MET A 76 6.33 -6.05 9.59
C MET A 76 7.78 -5.61 9.84
N THR A 77 8.42 -6.08 10.92
CA THR A 77 9.84 -5.84 11.22
C THR A 77 10.78 -6.92 10.66
N SER A 78 10.25 -7.99 10.04
CA SER A 78 11.06 -9.10 9.51
C SER A 78 11.95 -8.74 8.32
N GLY A 79 11.68 -7.60 7.66
CA GLY A 79 12.42 -7.19 6.47
C GLY A 79 12.00 -5.82 5.97
N PRO A 80 12.61 -5.35 4.88
CA PRO A 80 12.35 -4.01 4.37
C PRO A 80 10.99 -3.95 3.70
N LEU A 81 10.33 -2.80 3.82
CA LEU A 81 9.08 -2.48 3.13
C LEU A 81 9.28 -1.27 2.22
N VAL A 82 8.44 -1.16 1.18
CA VAL A 82 8.39 0.02 0.33
C VAL A 82 7.14 0.81 0.66
N ALA A 83 7.32 2.03 1.16
CA ALA A 83 6.24 2.99 1.35
C ALA A 83 6.13 3.89 0.12
N MET A 84 4.92 4.01 -0.43
CA MET A 84 4.62 4.86 -1.58
C MET A 84 3.43 5.76 -1.28
N VAL A 85 3.46 6.98 -1.81
CA VAL A 85 2.33 7.90 -1.80
C VAL A 85 1.88 8.12 -3.24
N TRP A 86 0.60 7.81 -3.48
CA TRP A 86 -0.04 7.98 -4.79
C TRP A 86 -1.05 9.10 -4.73
N GLU A 87 -1.07 9.93 -5.77
CA GLU A 87 -1.97 11.08 -5.94
C GLU A 87 -2.88 10.86 -7.16
N GLY A 88 -4.16 11.23 -7.04
CA GLY A 88 -5.08 11.27 -8.17
C GLY A 88 -6.54 11.19 -7.78
N TYR A 89 -7.42 11.17 -8.79
CA TYR A 89 -8.87 11.15 -8.61
C TYR A 89 -9.34 9.88 -7.88
N ASN A 90 -10.04 10.04 -6.75
CA ASN A 90 -10.56 8.93 -5.95
C ASN A 90 -9.50 7.85 -5.67
N VAL A 91 -8.23 8.24 -5.51
CA VAL A 91 -7.10 7.32 -5.38
C VAL A 91 -7.26 6.43 -4.14
N VAL A 92 -7.85 6.91 -3.04
CA VAL A 92 -8.05 6.11 -1.83
C VAL A 92 -9.01 4.95 -2.09
N ARG A 93 -10.19 5.24 -2.66
CA ARG A 93 -11.20 4.22 -2.97
C ARG A 93 -10.70 3.27 -4.06
N SER A 94 -10.13 3.81 -5.12
CA SER A 94 -9.62 3.02 -6.25
C SER A 94 -8.48 2.10 -5.82
N THR A 95 -7.59 2.57 -4.94
CA THR A 95 -6.52 1.75 -4.37
C THR A 95 -7.07 0.55 -3.62
N ARG A 96 -8.11 0.73 -2.78
CA ARG A 96 -8.74 -0.40 -2.07
C ARG A 96 -9.32 -1.44 -3.03
N ALA A 97 -10.00 -0.98 -4.10
CA ALA A 97 -10.53 -1.87 -5.12
C ALA A 97 -9.43 -2.61 -5.90
N MET A 98 -8.33 -1.92 -6.24
CA MET A 98 -7.19 -2.53 -6.95
C MET A 98 -6.42 -3.52 -6.08
N VAL A 99 -6.27 -3.24 -4.79
CA VAL A 99 -5.57 -4.13 -3.86
C VAL A 99 -6.37 -5.42 -3.64
N GLY A 100 -7.70 -5.33 -3.58
CA GLY A 100 -8.59 -6.46 -3.35
C GLY A 100 -8.83 -6.75 -1.86
N ASP A 101 -9.69 -7.73 -1.59
CA ASP A 101 -10.13 -8.08 -0.23
C ASP A 101 -8.95 -8.41 0.70
N THR A 102 -9.12 -8.22 2.01
CA THR A 102 -8.08 -8.56 3.00
C THR A 102 -7.80 -10.05 3.03
N ASN A 103 -8.82 -10.88 2.83
CA ASN A 103 -8.65 -12.30 2.61
C ASN A 103 -8.25 -12.56 1.15
N SER A 104 -7.01 -13.01 0.93
CA SER A 104 -6.49 -13.27 -0.42
C SER A 104 -7.30 -14.33 -1.17
N ALA A 105 -7.86 -15.33 -0.47
CA ALA A 105 -8.70 -16.35 -1.08
C ALA A 105 -10.06 -15.80 -1.58
N ALA A 106 -10.50 -14.66 -1.04
CA ALA A 106 -11.71 -13.95 -1.46
C ALA A 106 -11.39 -12.77 -2.40
N ALA A 107 -10.11 -12.50 -2.68
CA ALA A 107 -9.72 -11.41 -3.55
C ALA A 107 -9.96 -11.81 -5.01
N ALA A 108 -10.73 -11.00 -5.73
CA ALA A 108 -11.05 -11.25 -7.13
C ALA A 108 -9.80 -11.30 -8.01
N ALA A 109 -9.82 -12.13 -9.05
CA ALA A 109 -8.81 -12.13 -10.11
C ALA A 109 -8.68 -10.73 -10.73
N GLY A 110 -7.45 -10.30 -11.00
CA GLY A 110 -7.16 -8.94 -11.46
C GLY A 110 -6.89 -7.93 -10.32
N THR A 111 -7.09 -8.30 -9.06
CA THR A 111 -6.62 -7.50 -7.91
C THR A 111 -5.19 -7.87 -7.52
N ILE A 112 -4.46 -6.97 -6.87
CA ILE A 112 -3.07 -7.23 -6.47
C ILE A 112 -2.98 -8.45 -5.55
N ARG A 113 -3.93 -8.59 -4.60
CA ARG A 113 -3.96 -9.76 -3.72
C ARG A 113 -4.44 -11.01 -4.44
N GLY A 114 -5.45 -10.93 -5.31
CA GLY A 114 -5.93 -12.09 -6.06
C GLY A 114 -4.86 -12.66 -6.98
N ASP A 115 -4.04 -11.80 -7.59
CA ASP A 115 -3.03 -12.24 -8.56
C ASP A 115 -1.70 -12.64 -7.93
N PHE A 116 -1.36 -12.07 -6.76
CA PHE A 116 -0.03 -12.24 -6.18
C PHE A 116 -0.01 -12.76 -4.74
N SER A 117 -1.14 -12.87 -4.04
CA SER A 117 -1.18 -13.33 -2.64
C SER A 117 -1.95 -14.64 -2.52
N MET A 118 -1.40 -15.61 -1.80
CA MET A 118 -2.07 -16.90 -1.56
C MET A 118 -2.76 -16.96 -0.18
N HIS A 119 -2.22 -16.25 0.81
CA HIS A 119 -2.74 -16.24 2.19
C HIS A 119 -2.60 -14.85 2.84
N VAL A 120 -3.35 -14.64 3.93
CA VAL A 120 -3.21 -13.43 4.74
C VAL A 120 -1.90 -13.51 5.54
N SER A 121 -0.87 -12.82 5.08
CA SER A 121 0.40 -12.70 5.81
C SER A 121 0.19 -11.88 7.10
N ARG A 122 0.37 -12.53 8.27
CA ARG A 122 0.32 -11.94 9.61
C ARG A 122 1.54 -12.37 10.41
#